data_AF-A0A7Y5GYR0-F1
#
_entry.id   AF-A0A7Y5GYR0-F1
#
_cell.length_a   1.000
_cell.length_b   1.000
_cell.length_c   1.000
_cell.angle_alpha   90.00
_cell.angle_beta   90.00
_cell.angle_gamma   90.00
#
_symmetry.space_group_name_H-M   'P 1'
#
loop_
_entity.id
_entity.type
_entity.pdbx_description
1 polymer ?
#
loop_
_entity_poly.entity_id
_entity_poly.type
_entity_poly.pdbx_seq_one_letter_code
_entity_poly.pdbx_strand_id
1 'polypeptide(L)'
;MLTPPSAYAVDWVVGGNDITSASSEFLGTKSTSTDKDMELHSGSVRVLKFDYNATSTSIIGGYSGNTATTSVGVTIGGGGASGSINQTTSDCDYCTIGGGVGNYIDHDWSTIGGGELHSIEADRATISGGSGNTIDGNNRGTIGGGFSNVINGATGSSTIAGGDRNKTYASGYCSIGGGQLNVIGVNDGSGIVE
;
A
#
# COMPACT_ATOMS: atom_id res chain seq x y z
N MET A 1 -9.14 -24.33 47.01
CA MET A 1 -8.55 -23.00 46.76
C MET A 1 -7.80 -23.08 45.45
N LEU A 2 -8.29 -22.38 44.42
CA LEU A 2 -7.56 -22.28 43.16
C LEU A 2 -6.36 -21.37 43.40
N THR A 3 -5.16 -21.93 43.26
CA THR A 3 -3.91 -21.15 43.24
C THR A 3 -3.97 -20.19 42.05
N PRO A 4 -3.75 -18.87 42.23
CA PRO A 4 -3.68 -17.95 41.10
C PRO A 4 -2.47 -18.30 40.23
N PRO A 5 -2.53 -18.10 38.90
CA PRO A 5 -1.38 -18.29 38.04
C PRO A 5 -0.23 -17.39 38.47
N SER A 6 0.99 -17.93 38.35
CA SER A 6 2.26 -17.31 38.72
C SER A 6 2.39 -15.86 38.23
N ALA A 7 2.90 -15.02 39.11
CA ALA A 7 3.19 -13.61 38.89
C ALA A 7 4.18 -13.36 37.75
N TYR A 8 3.74 -13.27 36.48
CA TYR A 8 4.47 -12.61 35.37
C TYR A 8 3.61 -12.20 34.14
N ALA A 9 2.28 -12.37 34.13
CA ALA A 9 1.47 -11.94 32.99
C ALA A 9 0.50 -10.83 33.43
N VAL A 10 0.81 -9.60 33.06
CA VAL A 10 -0.20 -8.54 33.02
C VAL A 10 -1.02 -8.79 31.76
N ASP A 11 -1.87 -9.81 31.81
CA ASP A 11 -2.83 -10.08 30.74
C ASP A 11 -3.68 -8.82 30.54
N TRP A 12 -4.08 -8.55 29.30
CA TRP A 12 -4.93 -7.41 29.00
C TRP A 12 -6.29 -7.60 29.68
N VAL A 13 -6.62 -6.75 30.65
CA VAL A 13 -7.85 -6.92 31.42
C VAL A 13 -9.06 -6.36 30.68
N VAL A 14 -10.22 -6.99 30.87
CA VAL A 14 -11.50 -6.49 30.36
C VAL A 14 -11.80 -5.16 31.07
N GLY A 15 -11.59 -4.05 30.37
CA GLY A 15 -11.62 -2.69 30.93
C GLY A 15 -10.40 -1.83 30.58
N GLY A 16 -9.34 -2.45 30.05
CA GLY A 16 -8.08 -1.81 29.72
C GLY A 16 -7.11 -1.78 30.90
N ASN A 17 -5.81 -1.71 30.59
CA ASN A 17 -4.76 -1.59 31.60
C ASN A 17 -4.56 -0.10 31.96
N ASP A 18 -4.39 0.22 33.24
CA ASP A 18 -3.99 1.56 33.69
C ASP A 18 -2.50 1.77 33.37
N ILE A 19 -2.18 2.79 32.58
CA ILE A 19 -0.80 3.07 32.13
C ILE A 19 -0.21 4.14 33.05
N THR A 20 0.71 3.72 33.90
CA THR A 20 1.31 4.55 34.95
C THR A 20 2.72 5.04 34.60
N SER A 21 3.36 4.42 33.59
CA SER A 21 4.67 4.80 33.07
C SER A 21 4.75 4.62 31.54
N ALA A 22 4.74 5.74 30.82
CA ALA A 22 4.70 5.77 29.35
C ALA A 22 5.91 5.15 28.64
N SER A 23 7.06 4.97 29.31
CA SER A 23 8.30 4.49 28.68
C SER A 23 8.55 2.98 28.88
N SER A 24 7.80 2.31 29.74
CA SER A 24 8.02 0.90 30.10
C SER A 24 6.82 -0.01 29.86
N GLU A 25 5.64 0.57 29.68
CA GLU A 25 4.37 -0.15 29.51
C GLU A 25 3.86 0.04 28.07
N PHE A 26 3.46 -1.05 27.41
CA PHE A 26 2.92 -1.01 26.05
C PHE A 26 1.97 -2.19 25.80
N LEU A 27 1.08 -2.02 24.82
CA LEU A 27 0.28 -3.11 24.25
C LEU A 27 1.00 -3.65 23.01
N GLY A 28 1.53 -4.87 23.09
CA GLY A 28 2.24 -5.47 21.96
C GLY A 28 3.14 -6.63 22.38
N THR A 29 4.12 -6.92 21.52
CA THR A 29 5.09 -8.00 21.72
C THR A 29 6.49 -7.45 21.99
N LYS A 30 7.27 -8.13 22.83
CA LYS A 30 8.72 -7.89 23.00
C LYS A 30 9.57 -8.63 21.96
N SER A 31 8.91 -9.37 21.05
CA SER A 31 9.63 -10.14 20.06
C SER A 31 10.42 -9.24 19.12
N THR A 32 11.66 -9.63 18.85
CA THR A 32 12.55 -8.98 17.89
C THR A 32 12.89 -9.90 16.71
N SER A 33 12.12 -10.96 16.52
CA SER A 33 12.29 -11.91 15.42
C SER A 33 11.20 -11.69 14.37
N THR A 34 11.58 -11.78 13.09
CA THR A 34 10.73 -11.53 11.91
C THR A 34 9.66 -12.61 11.68
N ASP A 35 9.57 -13.61 12.56
CA ASP A 35 8.57 -14.68 12.56
C ASP A 35 7.47 -14.46 13.62
N LYS A 36 7.49 -13.32 14.32
CA LYS A 36 6.63 -13.06 15.48
C LYS A 36 5.98 -11.68 15.40
N ASP A 37 5.23 -11.50 14.34
CA ASP A 37 4.40 -10.32 14.12
C ASP A 37 3.27 -10.21 15.15
N MET A 38 2.81 -8.99 15.40
CA MET A 38 1.66 -8.75 16.28
C MET A 38 0.39 -8.67 15.43
N GLU A 39 -0.66 -9.41 15.82
CA GLU A 39 -1.94 -9.37 15.14
C GLU A 39 -3.08 -8.98 16.08
N LEU A 40 -4.04 -8.21 15.56
CA LEU A 40 -5.35 -8.01 16.18
C LEU A 40 -6.37 -8.86 15.43
N HIS A 41 -7.25 -9.50 16.19
CA HIS A 41 -8.24 -10.44 15.69
C HIS A 41 -9.67 -10.05 16.11
N SER A 42 -10.63 -10.37 15.25
CA SER A 42 -12.06 -10.41 15.57
C SER A 42 -12.55 -11.85 15.39
N GLY A 43 -12.81 -12.54 16.50
CA GLY A 43 -12.99 -14.00 16.48
C GLY A 43 -11.70 -14.68 16.02
N SER A 44 -11.79 -15.56 15.02
CA SER A 44 -10.64 -16.26 14.42
C SER A 44 -10.05 -15.54 13.19
N VAL A 45 -10.46 -14.30 12.92
CA VAL A 45 -10.05 -13.54 11.74
C VAL A 45 -9.11 -12.41 12.13
N ARG A 46 -7.92 -12.41 11.52
CA ARG A 46 -6.96 -11.29 11.59
C ARG A 46 -7.55 -10.05 10.91
N VAL A 47 -7.57 -8.92 11.62
CA VAL A 47 -8.07 -7.63 11.11
C VAL A 47 -6.97 -6.59 10.93
N LEU A 48 -5.86 -6.73 11.65
CA LEU A 48 -4.70 -5.85 11.59
C LEU A 48 -3.46 -6.63 11.99
N LYS A 49 -2.36 -6.35 11.31
CA LYS A 49 -1.06 -6.99 11.51
C LYS A 49 0.03 -5.92 11.50
N PHE A 50 0.92 -6.00 12.48
CA PHE A 50 2.14 -5.20 12.54
C PHE A 50 3.31 -6.14 12.26
N ASP A 51 3.90 -5.97 11.07
CA ASP A 51 5.03 -6.79 10.66
C ASP A 51 6.32 -6.23 11.24
N TYR A 52 7.01 -7.08 11.99
CA TYR A 52 8.25 -6.68 12.64
C TYR A 52 9.38 -6.62 11.61
N ASN A 53 9.95 -5.43 11.48
CA ASN A 53 11.25 -5.22 10.86
C ASN A 53 12.10 -4.37 11.81
N ALA A 54 13.39 -4.68 11.94
CA ALA A 54 14.31 -4.02 12.85
C ALA A 54 14.50 -2.51 12.57
N THR A 55 14.16 -2.05 11.36
CA THR A 55 14.32 -0.65 10.94
C THR A 55 12.99 0.11 10.92
N SER A 56 11.95 -0.43 10.28
CA SER A 56 10.62 0.20 10.21
C SER A 56 9.54 -0.85 9.97
N THR A 57 8.61 -0.98 10.92
CA THR A 57 7.52 -1.95 10.88
C THR A 57 6.47 -1.59 9.84
N SER A 58 5.84 -2.60 9.24
CA SER A 58 4.71 -2.40 8.32
C SER A 58 3.37 -2.59 9.02
N ILE A 59 2.32 -1.89 8.55
CA ILE A 59 0.95 -1.96 9.08
C ILE A 59 0.04 -2.53 8.00
N ILE A 60 -0.63 -3.65 8.27
CA ILE A 60 -1.42 -4.37 7.29
C ILE A 60 -2.82 -4.65 7.84
N GLY A 61 -3.77 -3.79 7.47
CA GLY A 61 -5.19 -3.92 7.82
C GLY A 61 -6.00 -4.76 6.84
N GLY A 62 -7.21 -5.12 7.25
CA GLY A 62 -8.24 -5.69 6.38
C GLY A 62 -8.16 -7.20 6.23
N TYR A 63 -8.44 -7.70 5.02
CA TYR A 63 -8.45 -9.12 4.70
C TYR A 63 -7.11 -9.77 5.06
N SER A 64 -7.19 -10.93 5.71
CA SER A 64 -6.01 -11.61 6.26
C SER A 64 -5.01 -12.07 5.20
N GLY A 65 -5.40 -12.07 3.93
CA GLY A 65 -4.52 -12.35 2.80
C GLY A 65 -3.81 -11.12 2.20
N ASN A 66 -4.03 -9.90 2.69
CA ASN A 66 -3.20 -8.75 2.28
C ASN A 66 -1.75 -8.97 2.72
N THR A 67 -0.79 -8.58 1.89
CA THR A 67 0.64 -8.87 2.09
C THR A 67 1.51 -7.64 1.90
N ALA A 68 2.53 -7.47 2.75
CA ALA A 68 3.66 -6.60 2.50
C ALA A 68 4.94 -7.41 2.75
N THR A 69 5.53 -7.96 1.69
CA THR A 69 6.60 -8.95 1.82
C THR A 69 7.95 -8.25 1.94
N THR A 70 8.67 -8.43 3.05
CA THR A 70 10.08 -8.01 3.25
C THR A 70 10.43 -6.53 3.10
N SER A 71 9.49 -5.71 2.64
CA SER A 71 9.53 -4.25 2.58
C SER A 71 9.51 -3.60 3.97
N VAL A 72 10.17 -2.46 4.12
CA VAL A 72 10.11 -1.65 5.35
C VAL A 72 9.03 -0.57 5.29
N GLY A 73 8.35 -0.31 6.41
CA GLY A 73 7.47 0.85 6.56
C GLY A 73 6.24 0.90 5.65
N VAL A 74 5.75 -0.24 5.15
CA VAL A 74 4.57 -0.29 4.29
C VAL A 74 3.31 -0.05 5.11
N THR A 75 2.35 0.67 4.52
CA THR A 75 1.01 0.81 5.07
C THR A 75 -0.04 0.29 4.09
N ILE A 76 -0.76 -0.76 4.47
CA ILE A 76 -2.01 -1.19 3.83
C ILE A 76 -3.14 -0.87 4.81
N GLY A 77 -3.94 0.16 4.51
CA GLY A 77 -4.96 0.65 5.43
C GLY A 77 -6.10 -0.35 5.69
N GLY A 78 -6.41 -1.21 4.73
CA GLY A 78 -7.49 -2.18 4.85
C GLY A 78 -7.93 -2.78 3.52
N GLY A 79 -9.18 -3.24 3.48
CA GLY A 79 -9.78 -3.84 2.29
C GLY A 79 -9.17 -5.20 1.94
N GLY A 80 -9.12 -5.51 0.65
CA GLY A 80 -8.74 -6.81 0.12
C GLY A 80 -9.86 -7.84 0.23
N ALA A 81 -9.75 -8.89 -0.59
CA ALA A 81 -10.63 -10.04 -0.56
C ALA A 81 -9.89 -11.29 -1.07
N SER A 82 -10.47 -12.47 -0.84
CA SER A 82 -9.97 -13.69 -1.47
C SER A 82 -9.95 -13.54 -3.00
N GLY A 83 -8.79 -13.73 -3.62
CA GLY A 83 -8.57 -13.53 -5.06
C GLY A 83 -8.35 -12.07 -5.48
N SER A 84 -8.43 -11.09 -4.57
CA SER A 84 -8.20 -9.67 -4.87
C SER A 84 -7.61 -8.96 -3.64
N ILE A 85 -6.43 -9.43 -3.25
CA ILE A 85 -5.70 -8.89 -2.10
C ILE A 85 -5.06 -7.55 -2.45
N ASN A 86 -4.84 -6.71 -1.44
CA ASN A 86 -3.89 -5.61 -1.55
C ASN A 86 -2.50 -6.15 -1.21
N GLN A 87 -1.52 -5.88 -2.06
CA GLN A 87 -0.20 -6.48 -1.96
C GLN A 87 0.91 -5.52 -2.35
N THR A 88 2.02 -5.61 -1.61
CA THR A 88 3.31 -5.03 -1.98
C THR A 88 4.39 -6.12 -2.02
N THR A 89 5.45 -5.88 -2.78
CA THR A 89 6.58 -6.81 -2.94
C THR A 89 7.77 -6.47 -2.05
N SER A 90 8.88 -7.19 -2.23
CA SER A 90 10.17 -6.94 -1.57
C SER A 90 10.82 -5.62 -1.97
N ASP A 91 10.45 -5.08 -3.12
CA ASP A 91 11.09 -3.90 -3.72
C ASP A 91 10.26 -2.63 -3.45
N CYS A 92 9.42 -2.69 -2.40
CA CYS A 92 8.41 -1.68 -2.10
C CYS A 92 8.61 -1.07 -0.71
N ASP A 93 9.71 -0.39 -0.49
CA ASP A 93 9.96 0.31 0.77
C ASP A 93 9.09 1.59 0.87
N TYR A 94 8.48 1.79 2.05
CA TYR A 94 7.66 2.95 2.39
C TYR A 94 6.41 3.14 1.50
N CYS A 95 5.92 2.06 0.89
CA CYS A 95 4.74 2.09 0.05
C CYS A 95 3.44 2.28 0.85
N THR A 96 2.44 2.90 0.23
CA THR A 96 1.12 3.07 0.84
C THR A 96 0.00 2.60 -0.08
N ILE A 97 -0.84 1.71 0.42
CA ILE A 97 -2.14 1.38 -0.16
C ILE A 97 -3.22 1.80 0.85
N GLY A 98 -3.99 2.84 0.54
CA GLY A 98 -5.01 3.36 1.47
C GLY A 98 -6.13 2.35 1.76
N GLY A 99 -6.44 1.46 0.82
CA GLY A 99 -7.42 0.40 0.97
C GLY A 99 -7.94 -0.10 -0.39
N GLY A 100 -9.18 -0.54 -0.46
CA GLY A 100 -9.77 -1.06 -1.70
C GLY A 100 -9.46 -2.53 -1.94
N VAL A 101 -9.50 -3.00 -3.18
CA VAL A 101 -9.31 -4.43 -3.52
C VAL A 101 -8.34 -4.61 -4.69
N GLY A 102 -7.50 -5.63 -4.64
CA GLY A 102 -6.65 -6.00 -5.77
C GLY A 102 -5.56 -4.99 -6.15
N ASN A 103 -5.16 -4.09 -5.24
CA ASN A 103 -4.13 -3.10 -5.54
C ASN A 103 -2.72 -3.69 -5.35
N TYR A 104 -1.79 -3.35 -6.24
CA TYR A 104 -0.43 -3.85 -6.29
C TYR A 104 0.59 -2.72 -6.41
N ILE A 105 1.63 -2.74 -5.58
CA ILE A 105 2.79 -1.86 -5.69
C ILE A 105 4.07 -2.69 -5.59
N ASP A 106 4.99 -2.50 -6.54
CA ASP A 106 6.23 -3.26 -6.65
C ASP A 106 7.50 -2.41 -6.50
N HIS A 107 7.37 -1.12 -6.20
CA HIS A 107 8.49 -0.18 -6.24
C HIS A 107 8.40 0.88 -5.14
N ASP A 108 9.56 1.38 -4.72
CA ASP A 108 9.73 2.21 -3.53
C ASP A 108 8.94 3.54 -3.58
N TRP A 109 8.51 3.99 -2.40
CA TRP A 109 7.86 5.28 -2.16
C TRP A 109 6.59 5.54 -2.97
N SER A 110 5.98 4.49 -3.49
CA SER A 110 4.78 4.60 -4.33
C SER A 110 3.49 4.55 -3.51
N THR A 111 2.45 5.20 -4.03
CA THR A 111 1.17 5.36 -3.31
C THR A 111 -0.02 5.03 -4.21
N ILE A 112 -0.89 4.14 -3.70
CA ILE A 112 -2.25 3.95 -4.19
C ILE A 112 -3.20 4.45 -3.11
N GLY A 113 -3.99 5.49 -3.40
CA GLY A 113 -4.94 6.06 -2.43
C GLY A 113 -6.07 5.10 -2.03
N GLY A 114 -6.43 4.18 -2.93
CA GLY A 114 -7.48 3.17 -2.76
C GLY A 114 -8.14 2.86 -4.10
N GLY A 115 -9.26 2.14 -4.10
CA GLY A 115 -9.94 1.75 -5.34
C GLY A 115 -9.72 0.28 -5.70
N GLU A 116 -9.82 -0.05 -6.98
CA GLU A 116 -9.81 -1.44 -7.45
C GLU A 116 -8.75 -1.67 -8.54
N LEU A 117 -7.97 -2.73 -8.38
CA LEU A 117 -7.10 -3.26 -9.45
C LEU A 117 -6.10 -2.23 -10.01
N HIS A 118 -5.49 -1.44 -9.14
CA HIS A 118 -4.38 -0.57 -9.52
C HIS A 118 -3.04 -1.32 -9.49
N SER A 119 -2.14 -1.02 -10.44
CA SER A 119 -0.77 -1.51 -10.44
C SER A 119 0.23 -0.36 -10.53
N ILE A 120 1.21 -0.34 -9.64
CA ILE A 120 2.39 0.54 -9.73
C ILE A 120 3.66 -0.32 -9.74
N GLU A 121 4.37 -0.27 -10.85
CA GLU A 121 5.65 -0.95 -11.11
C GLU A 121 6.73 0.12 -11.41
N ALA A 122 6.73 1.19 -10.61
CA ALA A 122 7.59 2.35 -10.78
C ALA A 122 7.84 3.08 -9.46
N ASP A 123 9.05 3.63 -9.28
CA ASP A 123 9.41 4.39 -8.07
C ASP A 123 8.66 5.72 -7.97
N ARG A 124 8.21 6.06 -6.76
CA ARG A 124 7.61 7.38 -6.43
C ARG A 124 6.41 7.72 -7.31
N ALA A 125 5.70 6.71 -7.78
CA ALA A 125 4.50 6.87 -8.58
C ALA A 125 3.26 6.98 -7.67
N THR A 126 2.23 7.65 -8.18
CA THR A 126 0.99 7.87 -7.43
C THR A 126 -0.23 7.56 -8.28
N ILE A 127 -1.11 6.71 -7.77
CA ILE A 127 -2.48 6.55 -8.27
C ILE A 127 -3.42 6.97 -7.14
N SER A 128 -4.14 8.08 -7.30
CA SER A 128 -5.02 8.56 -6.22
C SER A 128 -6.26 7.67 -6.01
N GLY A 129 -6.70 6.95 -7.04
CA GLY A 129 -7.70 5.88 -6.94
C GLY A 129 -8.42 5.58 -8.25
N GLY A 130 -9.68 5.11 -8.17
CA GLY A 130 -10.49 4.72 -9.32
C GLY A 130 -10.51 3.20 -9.55
N SER A 131 -10.41 2.76 -10.81
CA SER A 131 -10.36 1.33 -11.14
C SER A 131 -9.45 1.04 -12.32
N GLY A 132 -8.57 0.04 -12.20
CA GLY A 132 -7.80 -0.51 -13.32
C GLY A 132 -6.67 0.39 -13.85
N ASN A 133 -6.23 1.40 -13.09
CA ASN A 133 -5.13 2.28 -13.51
C ASN A 133 -3.75 1.64 -13.31
N THR A 134 -2.81 1.90 -14.21
CA THR A 134 -1.45 1.32 -14.18
C THR A 134 -0.38 2.39 -14.40
N ILE A 135 0.67 2.36 -13.58
CA ILE A 135 1.92 3.09 -13.82
C ILE A 135 3.05 2.08 -13.87
N ASP A 136 3.78 2.03 -14.97
CA ASP A 136 4.82 1.03 -15.25
C ASP A 136 6.07 1.70 -15.85
N GLY A 137 7.23 1.04 -15.68
CA GLY A 137 8.56 1.48 -16.09
C GLY A 137 9.27 2.35 -15.05
N ASN A 138 10.42 2.95 -15.38
CA ASN A 138 11.13 3.84 -14.47
C ASN A 138 10.54 5.28 -14.46
N ASN A 139 9.22 5.39 -14.25
CA ASN A 139 8.47 6.64 -14.37
C ASN A 139 7.89 7.08 -13.02
N ARG A 140 8.15 8.32 -12.63
CA ARG A 140 7.54 8.95 -11.45
C ARG A 140 6.16 9.50 -11.82
N GLY A 141 5.30 8.61 -12.28
CA GLY A 141 4.02 8.94 -12.89
C GLY A 141 2.98 9.35 -11.87
N THR A 142 1.97 10.10 -12.29
CA THR A 142 0.79 10.38 -11.48
C THR A 142 -0.48 10.14 -12.27
N ILE A 143 -1.37 9.30 -11.76
CA ILE A 143 -2.74 9.15 -12.23
C ILE A 143 -3.68 9.68 -11.13
N GLY A 144 -4.34 10.81 -11.40
CA GLY A 144 -5.26 11.44 -10.43
C GLY A 144 -6.55 10.63 -10.20
N GLY A 145 -6.85 9.68 -11.07
CA GLY A 145 -7.92 8.70 -10.87
C GLY A 145 -8.51 8.20 -12.19
N GLY A 146 -9.78 7.78 -12.15
CA GLY A 146 -10.52 7.35 -13.33
C GLY A 146 -10.44 5.85 -13.61
N PHE A 147 -10.72 5.46 -14.85
CA PHE A 147 -10.84 4.07 -15.26
C PHE A 147 -9.81 3.70 -16.33
N SER A 148 -9.00 2.67 -16.06
CA SER A 148 -8.11 2.05 -17.05
C SER A 148 -7.10 2.99 -17.72
N ASN A 149 -6.61 4.00 -17.00
CA ASN A 149 -5.55 4.88 -17.47
C ASN A 149 -4.17 4.23 -17.30
N VAL A 150 -3.26 4.48 -18.25
CA VAL A 150 -1.94 3.84 -18.27
C VAL A 150 -0.84 4.86 -18.50
N ILE A 151 0.11 4.93 -17.58
CA ILE A 151 1.40 5.58 -17.80
C ILE A 151 2.44 4.47 -17.96
N ASN A 152 2.96 4.31 -19.17
CA ASN A 152 3.98 3.30 -19.48
C ASN A 152 5.13 4.03 -20.19
N GLY A 153 6.16 4.43 -19.47
CA GLY A 153 7.24 5.23 -20.04
C GLY A 153 8.58 4.83 -19.47
N ALA A 154 9.61 4.80 -20.32
CA ALA A 154 10.93 4.35 -19.90
C ALA A 154 11.59 5.26 -18.85
N THR A 155 11.29 6.57 -18.89
CA THR A 155 11.84 7.58 -17.98
C THR A 155 10.90 8.78 -17.83
N GLY A 156 11.02 9.53 -16.74
CA GLY A 156 10.42 10.87 -16.56
C GLY A 156 9.30 10.95 -15.51
N SER A 157 8.52 12.03 -15.58
CA SER A 157 7.35 12.29 -14.70
C SER A 157 6.15 12.64 -15.57
N SER A 158 5.35 11.65 -15.93
CA SER A 158 4.12 11.86 -16.71
C SER A 158 2.90 11.95 -15.80
N THR A 159 1.88 12.68 -16.24
CA THR A 159 0.63 12.87 -15.51
C THR A 159 -0.56 12.57 -16.39
N ILE A 160 -1.50 11.79 -15.86
CA ILE A 160 -2.86 11.70 -16.36
C ILE A 160 -3.75 12.19 -15.23
N ALA A 161 -4.37 13.36 -15.35
CA ALA A 161 -5.17 13.91 -14.27
C ALA A 161 -6.41 13.05 -13.96
N GLY A 162 -6.92 12.30 -14.94
CA GLY A 162 -7.98 11.31 -14.79
C GLY A 162 -8.58 10.89 -16.13
N GLY A 163 -9.83 10.41 -16.11
CA GLY A 163 -10.57 10.04 -17.32
C GLY A 163 -10.69 8.53 -17.54
N ASP A 164 -10.98 8.13 -18.78
CA ASP A 164 -11.22 6.73 -19.19
C ASP A 164 -10.25 6.32 -20.31
N ARG A 165 -9.38 5.33 -20.04
CA ARG A 165 -8.47 4.72 -21.02
C ARG A 165 -7.51 5.70 -21.71
N ASN A 166 -7.04 6.70 -20.98
CA ASN A 166 -5.96 7.58 -21.45
C ASN A 166 -4.60 6.89 -21.27
N LYS A 167 -3.67 7.10 -22.21
CA LYS A 167 -2.38 6.41 -22.21
C LYS A 167 -1.22 7.31 -22.59
N THR A 168 -0.08 7.17 -21.90
CA THR A 168 1.18 7.80 -22.29
C THR A 168 2.26 6.74 -22.44
N TYR A 169 2.87 6.67 -23.63
CA TYR A 169 3.93 5.71 -23.98
C TYR A 169 5.33 6.35 -24.16
N ALA A 170 5.39 7.67 -24.04
CA ALA A 170 6.55 8.50 -24.29
C ALA A 170 7.65 8.38 -23.22
N SER A 171 8.87 8.79 -23.60
CA SER A 171 10.08 8.73 -22.78
C SER A 171 10.27 9.92 -21.82
N GLY A 172 9.26 10.77 -21.62
CA GLY A 172 9.30 11.78 -20.56
C GLY A 172 8.15 12.79 -20.55
N TYR A 173 7.86 13.32 -19.36
CA TYR A 173 7.13 14.59 -19.12
C TYR A 173 5.82 14.80 -19.89
N CYS A 174 4.99 13.75 -20.00
CA CYS A 174 3.71 13.85 -20.69
C CYS A 174 2.59 14.30 -19.76
N SER A 175 1.61 15.01 -20.31
CA SER A 175 0.42 15.44 -19.58
C SER A 175 -0.84 15.17 -20.38
N ILE A 176 -1.78 14.45 -19.78
CA ILE A 176 -3.17 14.33 -20.26
C ILE A 176 -4.08 14.95 -19.20
N GLY A 177 -4.78 16.03 -19.55
CA GLY A 177 -5.70 16.75 -18.65
C GLY A 177 -6.95 15.95 -18.29
N GLY A 178 -7.33 14.96 -19.10
CA GLY A 178 -8.46 14.07 -18.84
C GLY A 178 -9.05 13.52 -20.13
N GLY A 179 -10.37 13.33 -20.15
CA GLY A 179 -11.10 12.83 -21.32
C GLY A 179 -11.08 11.31 -21.46
N GLN A 180 -11.32 10.83 -22.68
CA GLN A 180 -11.43 9.41 -22.99
C GLN A 180 -10.57 9.05 -24.20
N LEU A 181 -9.81 7.95 -24.11
CA LEU A 181 -9.02 7.37 -25.21
C LEU A 181 -7.95 8.31 -25.80
N ASN A 182 -7.42 9.24 -25.01
CA ASN A 182 -6.28 10.06 -25.41
C ASN A 182 -4.97 9.26 -25.35
N VAL A 183 -4.09 9.44 -26.33
CA VAL A 183 -2.82 8.71 -26.41
C VAL A 183 -1.67 9.66 -26.77
N ILE A 184 -0.60 9.65 -25.97
CA ILE A 184 0.70 10.24 -26.29
C ILE A 184 1.68 9.10 -26.61
N GLY A 185 2.33 9.14 -27.78
CA GLY A 185 3.08 8.01 -28.35
C GLY A 185 4.56 7.97 -27.96
N VAL A 186 5.23 6.85 -28.28
CA VAL A 186 6.64 6.58 -27.93
C VAL A 186 7.68 7.57 -28.49
N ASN A 187 7.31 8.37 -29.51
CA ASN A 187 8.22 9.32 -30.17
C ASN A 187 8.04 10.77 -29.66
N ASP A 188 7.07 11.01 -28.79
CA ASP A 188 6.82 12.32 -28.22
C ASP A 188 7.78 12.48 -27.03
N GLY A 189 8.93 13.15 -27.20
CA GLY A 189 9.88 13.36 -26.09
C GLY A 189 9.24 14.07 -24.89
N SER A 190 8.21 14.89 -25.17
CA SER A 190 7.21 15.40 -24.24
C SER A 190 5.93 15.69 -25.04
N GLY A 191 4.76 15.47 -24.46
CA GLY A 191 3.46 15.68 -25.11
C GLY A 191 2.41 16.22 -24.14
N ILE A 192 1.51 17.08 -24.63
CA ILE A 192 0.39 17.62 -23.85
C ILE A 192 -0.89 17.38 -24.64
N VAL A 193 -1.87 16.77 -23.98
CA VAL A 193 -3.26 16.70 -24.42
C VAL A 193 -4.12 17.35 -23.34
N GLU A 194 -4.88 18.37 -23.73
CA GLU A 194 -5.81 19.10 -22.85
C GLU A 194 -7.20 18.45 -22.83
#